data_AF-A0A7S4EL19-F1
#
_entry.id   AF-A0A7S4EL19-F1
#
_cell.length_a   1.000
_cell.length_b   1.000
_cell.length_c   1.000
_cell.angle_alpha   90.00
_cell.angle_beta   90.00
_cell.angle_gamma   90.00
#
_symmetry.space_group_name_H-M   'P 1'
#
loop_
_entity.id
_entity.type
_entity.pdbx_description
1 polymer ?
#
loop_
_entity_poly.entity_id
_entity_poly.type
_entity_poly.pdbx_seq_one_letter_code
_entity_poly.pdbx_strand_id
1 'polypeptide(L)'
;MVALIDIPFVQPLAEWIWGEEDASTCLSEVPFISAACFSQLVTKGLGITIIFGSMLNKVPIMVNMIKSQSAAGISRKSLYGEAMVCANSAMYGFLSGFPFTAYGETVSLLVQNAVLIVLAWNFLSKTSTPVDSKEKMLVTVGFVLYFGGVLNFVSEDYWYLLMSTTWPVMLYARGSQVYETFSAKQTGNLSIVTTSMNVAGSLIRILTTIKETGDMVVLSGYLLSGSLSLIMFIQYWMYLENTTEMTKKTDEAKKKKE
;
A
#
# COMPACT_ATOMS: atom_id res chain seq x y z
N MET A 1 -27.81 19.34 -30.47
CA MET A 1 -27.39 18.99 -29.09
C MET A 1 -26.29 17.97 -29.28
N VAL A 2 -25.02 18.34 -29.05
CA VAL A 2 -23.90 17.39 -29.20
C VAL A 2 -24.14 16.29 -28.18
N ALA A 3 -24.35 15.04 -28.62
CA ALA A 3 -24.47 13.96 -27.67
C ALA A 3 -23.11 13.83 -26.98
N LEU A 4 -23.07 13.57 -25.67
CA LEU A 4 -21.80 13.37 -24.95
C LEU A 4 -20.93 12.29 -25.61
N ILE A 5 -21.57 11.34 -26.30
CA ILE A 5 -20.96 10.29 -27.14
C ILE A 5 -20.13 10.83 -28.32
N ASP A 6 -20.49 11.99 -28.89
CA ASP A 6 -19.82 12.54 -30.09
C ASP A 6 -18.48 13.21 -29.76
N ILE A 7 -18.14 13.32 -28.47
CA ILE A 7 -16.87 13.90 -28.02
C ILE A 7 -15.80 12.80 -28.06
N PRO A 8 -14.70 12.96 -28.84
CA PRO A 8 -13.74 11.89 -29.12
C PRO A 8 -12.99 11.36 -27.89
N PHE A 9 -13.05 12.06 -26.76
CA PHE A 9 -12.44 11.62 -25.50
C PHE A 9 -13.45 11.00 -24.52
N VAL A 10 -14.76 11.25 -24.68
CA VAL A 10 -15.76 10.85 -23.68
C VAL A 10 -16.10 9.37 -23.80
N GLN A 11 -16.20 8.84 -25.02
CA GLN A 11 -16.48 7.43 -25.22
C GLN A 11 -15.35 6.51 -24.69
N PRO A 12 -14.06 6.73 -25.03
CA PRO A 12 -12.97 5.93 -24.47
C PRO A 12 -12.86 6.05 -22.95
N LEU A 13 -13.15 7.24 -22.39
CA LEU A 13 -13.16 7.45 -20.96
C LEU A 13 -14.31 6.69 -20.28
N ALA A 14 -15.50 6.70 -20.89
CA ALA A 14 -16.66 5.98 -20.38
C ALA A 14 -16.46 4.47 -20.45
N GLU A 15 -15.90 3.96 -21.55
CA GLU A 15 -15.51 2.55 -21.70
C GLU A 15 -14.48 2.14 -20.64
N TRP A 16 -13.53 3.03 -20.31
CA TRP A 16 -12.55 2.78 -19.25
C TRP A 16 -13.18 2.78 -17.83
N ILE A 17 -14.17 3.64 -17.57
CA ILE A 17 -14.85 3.74 -16.27
C ILE A 17 -15.84 2.59 -16.08
N TRP A 18 -16.76 2.42 -17.03
CA TRP A 18 -17.93 1.56 -16.92
C TRP A 18 -17.78 0.21 -17.63
N GLY A 19 -16.81 0.06 -18.54
CA GLY A 19 -16.68 -1.10 -19.41
C GLY A 19 -17.37 -0.88 -20.76
N GLU A 20 -16.95 -1.63 -21.78
CA GLU A 20 -17.42 -1.44 -23.17
C GLU A 20 -18.94 -1.60 -23.30
N GLU A 21 -19.54 -2.53 -22.58
CA GLU A 21 -20.98 -2.82 -22.66
C GLU A 21 -21.84 -1.78 -21.94
N ASP A 22 -21.38 -1.27 -20.80
CA ASP A 22 -22.16 -0.37 -19.94
C ASP A 22 -21.91 1.12 -20.25
N ALA A 23 -20.85 1.46 -20.98
CA ALA A 23 -20.45 2.84 -21.25
C ALA A 23 -21.53 3.67 -21.94
N SER A 24 -22.16 3.14 -22.99
CA SER A 24 -23.22 3.86 -23.71
C SER A 24 -24.47 4.05 -22.86
N THR A 25 -24.80 3.05 -22.04
CA THR A 25 -25.96 3.07 -21.13
C THR A 25 -25.75 4.12 -20.05
N CYS A 26 -24.61 4.06 -19.34
CA CYS A 26 -24.28 5.02 -18.28
C CYS A 26 -24.11 6.46 -18.81
N LEU A 27 -23.60 6.65 -20.02
CA LEU A 27 -23.50 7.98 -20.65
C LEU A 27 -24.87 8.56 -21.03
N SER A 28 -25.83 7.71 -21.42
CA SER A 28 -27.17 8.15 -21.80
C SER A 28 -28.02 8.63 -20.61
N GLU A 29 -27.65 8.22 -19.38
CA GLU A 29 -28.35 8.57 -18.14
C GLU A 29 -27.87 9.89 -17.51
N VAL A 30 -26.85 10.56 -18.07
CA VAL A 30 -26.35 11.83 -17.55
C VAL A 30 -27.42 12.93 -17.69
N PRO A 31 -27.77 13.69 -16.64
CA PRO A 31 -27.07 13.85 -15.36
C PRO A 31 -27.56 12.95 -14.21
N PHE A 32 -28.64 12.20 -14.36
CA PHE A 32 -29.23 11.34 -13.33
C PHE A 32 -28.85 9.87 -13.55
N ILE A 33 -27.58 9.58 -13.30
CA ILE A 33 -26.96 8.26 -13.50
C ILE A 33 -27.56 7.24 -12.51
N SER A 34 -27.81 6.01 -12.97
CA SER A 34 -28.28 4.90 -12.13
C SER A 34 -27.31 4.55 -10.99
N ALA A 35 -27.84 3.91 -9.94
CA ALA A 35 -27.05 3.53 -8.77
C ALA A 35 -25.85 2.62 -9.12
N ALA A 36 -26.00 1.74 -10.12
CA ALA A 36 -24.93 0.84 -10.57
C ALA A 36 -23.77 1.63 -11.21
N CYS A 37 -24.09 2.45 -12.23
CA CYS A 37 -23.13 3.31 -12.91
C CYS A 37 -22.44 4.29 -11.94
N PHE A 38 -23.18 4.92 -11.02
CA PHE A 38 -22.59 5.81 -10.02
C PHE A 38 -21.61 5.07 -9.09
N SER A 39 -22.00 3.88 -8.63
CA SER A 39 -21.17 3.06 -7.75
C SER A 39 -19.85 2.67 -8.42
N GLN A 40 -19.86 2.32 -9.71
CA GLN A 40 -18.65 1.99 -10.47
C GLN A 40 -17.75 3.20 -10.72
N LEU A 41 -18.35 4.36 -11.08
CA LEU A 41 -17.62 5.63 -11.21
C LEU A 41 -16.88 5.99 -9.92
N VAL A 42 -17.56 5.89 -8.77
CA VAL A 42 -16.96 6.15 -7.46
C VAL A 42 -15.84 5.16 -7.18
N THR A 43 -16.02 3.87 -7.46
CA THR A 43 -14.98 2.86 -7.26
C THR A 43 -13.72 3.14 -8.08
N LYS A 44 -13.86 3.48 -9.37
CA LYS A 44 -12.73 3.85 -10.23
C LYS A 44 -12.02 5.11 -9.73
N GLY A 45 -12.79 6.14 -9.34
CA GLY A 45 -12.25 7.37 -8.78
C GLY A 45 -11.48 7.14 -7.47
N LEU A 46 -11.99 6.26 -6.60
CA LEU A 46 -11.31 5.85 -5.38
C LEU A 46 -10.01 5.08 -5.68
N GLY A 47 -10.01 4.17 -6.66
CA GLY A 47 -8.81 3.47 -7.11
C GLY A 47 -7.71 4.43 -7.57
N ILE A 48 -8.07 5.42 -8.39
CA ILE A 48 -7.14 6.49 -8.83
C ILE A 48 -6.61 7.29 -7.64
N THR A 49 -7.49 7.68 -6.72
CA THR A 49 -7.12 8.45 -5.53
C THR A 49 -6.11 7.69 -4.68
N ILE A 50 -6.28 6.39 -4.49
CA ILE A 50 -5.32 5.55 -3.78
C ILE A 50 -3.98 5.52 -4.52
N ILE A 51 -3.97 5.39 -5.85
CA ILE A 51 -2.72 5.40 -6.62
C ILE A 51 -1.98 6.72 -6.40
N PHE A 52 -2.65 7.86 -6.54
CA PHE A 52 -2.02 9.17 -6.28
C PHE A 52 -1.57 9.34 -4.83
N GLY A 53 -2.38 8.90 -3.86
CA GLY A 53 -1.98 8.88 -2.46
C GLY A 53 -0.72 8.05 -2.23
N SER A 54 -0.65 6.87 -2.86
CA SER A 54 0.48 5.97 -2.73
C SER A 54 1.78 6.55 -3.27
N MET A 55 1.72 7.38 -4.32
CA MET A 55 2.88 8.08 -4.89
C MET A 55 3.56 9.02 -3.89
N LEU A 56 2.83 9.49 -2.88
CA LEU A 56 3.34 10.42 -1.86
C LEU A 56 3.81 9.70 -0.60
N ASN A 57 3.50 8.40 -0.42
CA ASN A 57 3.75 7.68 0.83
C ASN A 57 5.22 7.68 1.26
N LYS A 58 6.16 7.45 0.33
CA LYS A 58 7.60 7.38 0.65
C LYS A 58 8.33 8.70 0.40
N VAL A 59 7.66 9.71 -0.15
CA VAL A 59 8.24 11.02 -0.47
C VAL A 59 8.81 11.74 0.75
N PRO A 60 8.14 11.80 1.92
CA PRO A 60 8.71 12.44 3.10
C PRO A 60 10.03 11.80 3.53
N ILE A 61 10.13 10.47 3.44
CA ILE A 61 11.35 9.72 3.78
C ILE A 61 12.47 10.08 2.79
N MET A 62 12.18 10.09 1.48
CA MET A 62 13.14 10.49 0.44
C MET A 62 13.66 11.92 0.67
N VAL A 63 12.76 12.87 0.95
CA VAL A 63 13.13 14.27 1.22
C VAL A 63 14.00 14.37 2.46
N ASN A 64 13.68 13.64 3.54
CA ASN A 64 14.48 13.64 4.76
C ASN A 64 15.88 13.06 4.53
N MET A 65 16.01 11.98 3.75
CA MET A 65 17.31 11.40 3.39
C MET A 65 18.16 12.37 2.57
N ILE A 66 17.56 13.04 1.58
CA ILE A 66 18.26 14.02 0.74
C ILE A 66 18.71 15.23 1.55
N LYS A 67 17.85 15.76 2.42
CA LYS A 67 18.17 16.93 3.27
C LYS A 67 19.26 16.60 4.30
N SER A 68 19.18 15.44 4.93
CA SER A 68 20.16 15.00 5.93
C SER A 68 21.44 14.42 5.31
N GLN A 69 21.44 14.15 4.00
CA GLN A 69 22.51 13.42 3.29
C GLN A 69 22.88 12.10 3.99
N SER A 70 21.90 11.48 4.65
CA SER A 70 22.10 10.31 5.51
C SER A 70 20.95 9.34 5.37
N ALA A 71 21.27 8.06 5.51
CA ALA A 71 20.31 6.96 5.61
C ALA A 71 20.36 6.27 6.98
N ALA A 72 20.88 6.97 8.00
CA ALA A 72 20.94 6.45 9.36
C ALA A 72 19.53 6.08 9.87
N GLY A 73 19.42 4.94 10.56
CA GLY A 73 18.16 4.44 11.11
C GLY A 73 17.29 3.65 10.11
N ILE A 74 17.62 3.64 8.82
CA ILE A 74 16.90 2.83 7.83
C ILE A 74 17.52 1.42 7.75
N SER A 75 16.71 0.40 7.98
CA SER A 75 17.12 -0.99 7.83
C SER A 75 17.14 -1.40 6.36
N ARG A 76 18.34 -1.69 5.83
CA ARG A 76 18.54 -2.22 4.47
C ARG A 76 17.68 -3.46 4.18
N LYS A 77 17.63 -4.39 5.13
CA LYS A 77 16.84 -5.63 5.00
C LYS A 77 15.34 -5.34 4.92
N SER A 78 14.85 -4.39 5.72
CA SER A 78 13.45 -3.95 5.64
C SER A 78 13.15 -3.38 4.26
N LEU A 79 14.05 -2.55 3.74
CA LEU A 79 13.86 -1.89 2.45
C LEU A 79 13.86 -2.87 1.28
N TYR A 80 14.76 -3.86 1.26
CA TYR A 80 14.75 -4.93 0.26
C TYR A 80 13.50 -5.82 0.39
N GLY A 81 13.10 -6.14 1.62
CA GLY A 81 11.90 -6.92 1.89
C GLY A 81 10.62 -6.21 1.43
N GLU A 82 10.49 -4.91 1.69
CA GLU A 82 9.37 -4.10 1.22
C GLU A 82 9.31 -4.03 -0.32
N ALA A 83 10.46 -3.87 -0.97
CA ALA A 83 10.54 -3.91 -2.44
C ALA A 83 10.09 -5.28 -2.97
N MET A 84 10.49 -6.39 -2.34
CA MET A 84 10.08 -7.73 -2.73
C MET A 84 8.57 -7.96 -2.55
N VAL A 85 8.00 -7.53 -1.42
CA VAL A 85 6.55 -7.62 -1.17
C VAL A 85 5.76 -6.83 -2.22
N CYS A 86 6.20 -5.61 -2.54
CA CYS A 86 5.56 -4.82 -3.59
C CYS A 86 5.69 -5.48 -4.97
N ALA A 87 6.86 -6.05 -5.28
CA ALA A 87 7.11 -6.76 -6.53
C ALA A 87 6.21 -8.00 -6.68
N ASN A 88 6.03 -8.78 -5.63
CA ASN A 88 5.12 -9.91 -5.59
C ASN A 88 3.67 -9.49 -5.92
N SER A 89 3.14 -8.48 -5.21
CA SER A 89 1.77 -8.01 -5.46
C SER A 89 1.60 -7.37 -6.84
N ALA A 90 2.58 -6.63 -7.33
CA ALA A 90 2.55 -6.04 -8.67
C ALA A 90 2.60 -7.12 -9.77
N MET A 91 3.46 -8.12 -9.61
CA MET A 91 3.58 -9.24 -10.54
C MET A 91 2.31 -10.07 -10.58
N TYR A 92 1.69 -10.33 -9.43
CA TYR A 92 0.42 -11.04 -9.39
C TYR A 92 -0.66 -10.29 -10.18
N GLY A 93 -0.83 -8.99 -9.93
CA GLY A 93 -1.82 -8.19 -10.65
C GLY A 93 -1.56 -8.10 -12.16
N PHE A 94 -0.30 -7.98 -12.56
CA PHE A 94 0.09 -7.98 -13.97
C PHE A 94 -0.19 -9.31 -14.67
N LEU A 95 0.23 -10.43 -14.06
CA LEU A 95 0.06 -11.76 -14.63
C LEU A 95 -1.41 -12.17 -14.71
N SER A 96 -2.19 -11.89 -13.65
CA SER A 96 -3.62 -12.18 -13.60
C SER A 96 -4.48 -11.29 -14.51
N GLY A 97 -3.88 -10.37 -15.28
CA GLY A 97 -4.59 -9.53 -16.23
C GLY A 97 -5.53 -8.50 -15.57
N PHE A 98 -5.28 -8.15 -14.31
CA PHE A 98 -6.12 -7.18 -13.61
C PHE A 98 -5.95 -5.77 -14.19
N PRO A 99 -6.99 -4.92 -14.08
CA PRO A 99 -6.85 -3.52 -14.49
C PRO A 99 -5.78 -2.83 -13.65
N PHE A 100 -5.07 -1.86 -14.25
CA PHE A 100 -4.00 -1.12 -13.55
C PHE A 100 -4.48 -0.42 -12.27
N THR A 101 -5.77 -0.07 -12.16
CA THR A 101 -6.36 0.49 -10.93
C THR A 101 -6.28 -0.45 -9.73
N ALA A 102 -6.25 -1.78 -9.96
CA ALA A 102 -6.19 -2.78 -8.92
C ALA A 102 -4.79 -2.93 -8.30
N TYR A 103 -3.72 -2.87 -9.12
CA TYR A 103 -2.34 -3.12 -8.67
C TYR A 103 -1.38 -1.93 -8.89
N GLY A 104 -1.83 -0.82 -9.48
CA GLY A 104 -0.99 0.33 -9.79
C GLY A 104 -0.38 1.02 -8.56
N GLU A 105 -1.04 0.91 -7.40
CA GLU A 105 -0.47 1.34 -6.12
C GLU A 105 0.81 0.56 -5.79
N THR A 106 0.79 -0.77 -5.94
CA THR A 106 1.95 -1.60 -5.58
C THR A 106 3.10 -1.38 -6.56
N VAL A 107 2.80 -1.11 -7.84
CA VAL A 107 3.79 -0.65 -8.84
C VAL A 107 4.41 0.68 -8.42
N SER A 108 3.59 1.67 -8.05
CA SER A 108 4.06 2.97 -7.57
C SER A 108 4.97 2.84 -6.34
N LEU A 109 4.57 2.02 -5.38
CA LEU A 109 5.37 1.76 -4.17
C LEU A 109 6.66 0.99 -4.48
N LEU A 110 6.63 0.05 -5.43
CA LEU A 110 7.83 -0.66 -5.89
C LEU A 110 8.87 0.33 -6.47
N VAL A 111 8.43 1.25 -7.34
CA VAL A 111 9.31 2.29 -7.91
C VAL A 111 9.89 3.17 -6.81
N GLN A 112 9.06 3.64 -5.88
CA GLN A 112 9.53 4.45 -4.75
C GLN A 112 10.52 3.71 -3.85
N ASN A 113 10.29 2.42 -3.58
CA ASN A 113 11.23 1.58 -2.83
C ASN A 113 12.55 1.38 -3.58
N ALA A 114 12.53 1.22 -4.91
CA ALA A 114 13.74 1.16 -5.72
C ALA A 114 14.56 2.47 -5.61
N VAL A 115 13.89 3.63 -5.66
CA VAL A 115 14.55 4.93 -5.45
C VAL A 115 15.16 5.03 -4.05
N LEU A 116 14.42 4.63 -3.01
CA LEU A 116 14.94 4.61 -1.64
C LEU A 116 16.16 3.68 -1.51
N ILE A 117 16.18 2.53 -2.18
CA ILE A 117 17.33 1.60 -2.18
C ILE A 117 18.57 2.29 -2.74
N VAL A 118 18.43 2.97 -3.89
CA VAL A 118 19.53 3.69 -4.53
C VAL A 118 20.02 4.84 -3.65
N LEU A 119 19.11 5.61 -3.04
CA LEU A 119 19.46 6.67 -2.09
C LEU A 119 20.18 6.11 -0.86
N ALA A 120 19.70 4.99 -0.30
CA ALA A 120 20.34 4.33 0.83
C ALA A 120 21.76 3.86 0.48
N TRP A 121 21.96 3.27 -0.70
CA TRP A 121 23.29 2.88 -1.19
C TRP A 121 24.23 4.07 -1.36
N ASN A 122 23.71 5.22 -1.81
CA ASN A 122 24.51 6.43 -1.97
C ASN A 122 24.91 7.02 -0.60
N PHE A 123 23.95 7.24 0.30
CA PHE A 123 24.22 7.91 1.55
C PHE A 123 24.93 7.03 2.59
N LEU A 124 24.70 5.71 2.59
CA LEU A 124 25.48 4.79 3.44
C LEU A 124 26.91 4.61 2.97
N SER A 125 27.20 4.80 1.68
CA SER A 125 28.59 4.71 1.19
C SER A 125 29.52 5.78 1.81
N LYS A 126 28.93 6.83 2.41
CA LYS A 126 29.63 7.93 3.06
C LYS A 126 29.76 7.76 4.58
N THR A 127 29.29 6.65 5.14
CA THR A 127 29.31 6.38 6.60
C THR A 127 30.25 5.23 6.95
N SER A 128 30.42 4.95 8.25
CA SER A 128 31.29 3.88 8.76
C SER A 128 30.82 2.46 8.42
N THR A 129 29.63 2.30 7.83
CA THR A 129 29.06 1.01 7.41
C THR A 129 28.62 1.05 5.94
N PRO A 130 29.58 1.24 5.01
CA PRO A 130 29.28 1.33 3.60
C PRO A 130 28.66 0.03 3.07
N VAL A 131 27.79 0.18 2.07
CA VAL A 131 27.20 -0.97 1.38
C VAL A 131 28.24 -1.56 0.44
N ASP A 132 28.60 -2.82 0.68
CA ASP A 132 29.55 -3.56 -0.15
C ASP A 132 29.04 -3.63 -1.60
N SER A 133 29.94 -3.45 -2.56
CA SER A 133 29.65 -3.62 -3.99
C SER A 133 29.07 -5.00 -4.31
N LYS A 134 29.48 -6.04 -3.56
CA LYS A 134 28.89 -7.38 -3.67
C LYS A 134 27.41 -7.41 -3.28
N GLU A 135 27.02 -6.69 -2.24
CA GLU A 135 25.62 -6.59 -1.81
C GLU A 135 24.77 -5.90 -2.89
N LYS A 136 25.26 -4.78 -3.45
CA LYS A 136 24.57 -4.07 -4.54
C LYS A 136 24.35 -4.98 -5.74
N MET A 137 25.41 -5.66 -6.18
CA MET A 137 25.33 -6.60 -7.30
C MET A 137 24.36 -7.75 -7.01
N LEU A 138 24.43 -8.35 -5.82
CA LEU A 138 23.55 -9.47 -5.43
C LEU A 138 22.08 -9.05 -5.44
N VAL A 139 21.76 -7.88 -4.89
CA VAL A 139 20.37 -7.37 -4.86
C VAL A 139 19.89 -7.08 -6.27
N THR A 140 20.66 -6.37 -7.09
CA THR A 140 20.28 -6.04 -8.47
C THR A 140 20.09 -7.30 -9.32
N VAL A 141 21.07 -8.21 -9.31
CA VAL A 141 20.97 -9.48 -10.05
C VAL A 141 19.84 -10.34 -9.50
N GLY A 142 19.64 -10.37 -8.18
CA GLY A 142 18.56 -11.09 -7.53
C GLY A 142 17.17 -10.63 -8.00
N PHE A 143 16.93 -9.31 -8.09
CA PHE A 143 15.67 -8.79 -8.63
C PHE A 143 15.50 -9.09 -10.12
N VAL A 144 16.55 -8.98 -10.93
CA VAL A 144 16.49 -9.32 -12.36
C VAL A 144 16.16 -10.81 -12.57
N LEU A 145 16.84 -11.69 -11.84
CA LEU A 145 16.57 -13.14 -11.86
C LEU A 145 15.18 -13.46 -11.34
N TYR A 146 14.71 -12.74 -10.31
CA TYR A 146 13.35 -12.90 -9.80
C TYR A 146 12.31 -12.55 -10.88
N PHE A 147 12.39 -11.37 -11.51
CA PHE A 147 11.44 -10.99 -12.56
C PHE A 147 11.49 -11.93 -13.76
N GLY A 148 12.70 -12.29 -14.22
CA GLY A 148 12.87 -13.28 -15.29
C GLY A 148 12.32 -14.65 -14.90
N GLY A 149 12.55 -15.06 -13.66
CA GLY A 149 12.03 -16.29 -13.06
C GLY A 149 10.51 -16.35 -13.08
N VAL A 150 9.87 -15.32 -12.53
CA VAL A 150 8.42 -15.22 -12.43
C VAL A 150 7.75 -15.18 -13.80
N LEU A 151 8.27 -14.36 -14.73
CA LEU A 151 7.68 -14.20 -16.06
C LEU A 151 7.82 -15.43 -16.96
N ASN A 152 8.85 -16.25 -16.79
CA ASN A 152 9.15 -17.36 -17.72
C ASN A 152 8.88 -18.75 -17.14
N PHE A 153 8.89 -18.93 -15.81
CA PHE A 153 8.87 -20.25 -15.20
C PHE A 153 7.71 -20.50 -14.24
N VAL A 154 6.98 -19.46 -13.80
CA VAL A 154 5.85 -19.64 -12.88
C VAL A 154 4.56 -19.83 -13.69
N SER A 155 4.02 -21.05 -13.64
CA SER A 155 2.72 -21.39 -14.24
C SER A 155 1.56 -20.63 -13.59
N GLU A 156 0.49 -20.44 -14.35
CA GLU A 156 -0.73 -19.72 -13.93
C GLU A 156 -1.31 -20.26 -12.62
N ASP A 157 -1.30 -21.59 -12.45
CA ASP A 157 -1.77 -22.28 -11.24
C ASP A 157 -1.06 -21.84 -9.96
N TYR A 158 0.13 -21.25 -10.06
CA TYR A 158 0.96 -20.85 -8.93
C TYR A 158 1.07 -19.34 -8.73
N TRP A 159 0.43 -18.51 -9.57
CA TRP A 159 0.52 -17.05 -9.43
C TRP A 159 0.03 -16.56 -8.07
N TYR A 160 -0.97 -17.22 -7.48
CA TYR A 160 -1.50 -16.87 -6.15
C TYR A 160 -0.43 -16.92 -5.04
N LEU A 161 0.66 -17.67 -5.23
CA LEU A 161 1.79 -17.71 -4.29
C LEU A 161 2.48 -16.35 -4.19
N LEU A 162 2.52 -15.58 -5.28
CA LEU A 162 3.07 -14.22 -5.27
C LEU A 162 2.29 -13.36 -4.27
N MET A 163 0.97 -13.34 -4.34
CA MET A 163 0.16 -12.53 -3.42
C MET A 163 0.14 -13.10 -1.99
N SER A 164 -0.05 -14.42 -1.83
CA SER A 164 -0.18 -15.04 -0.50
C SER A 164 1.10 -14.98 0.34
N THR A 165 2.29 -14.95 -0.27
CA THR A 165 3.56 -14.76 0.46
C THR A 165 3.68 -13.39 1.15
N THR A 166 2.83 -12.42 0.78
CA THR A 166 2.77 -11.11 1.47
C THR A 166 2.03 -11.18 2.80
N TRP A 167 1.13 -12.15 2.99
CA TRP A 167 0.29 -12.22 4.19
C TRP A 167 1.07 -12.51 5.47
N PRO A 168 2.04 -13.45 5.50
CA PRO A 168 2.85 -13.67 6.70
C PRO A 168 3.61 -12.42 7.14
N VAL A 169 4.13 -11.64 6.19
CA VAL A 169 4.85 -10.38 6.48
C VAL A 169 3.91 -9.36 7.10
N MET A 170 2.70 -9.21 6.53
CA MET A 170 1.67 -8.32 7.06
C MET A 170 1.18 -8.77 8.45
N LEU A 171 0.94 -10.06 8.63
CA LEU A 171 0.52 -10.66 9.91
C LEU A 171 1.58 -10.44 10.98
N TYR A 172 2.85 -10.63 10.65
CA TYR A 172 3.92 -10.36 11.57
C TYR A 172 3.96 -8.88 11.94
N ALA A 173 4.01 -7.99 10.96
CA ALA A 173 4.17 -6.55 11.19
C ALA A 173 2.99 -5.91 11.96
N ARG A 174 1.76 -6.21 11.55
CA ARG A 174 0.56 -5.64 12.20
C ARG A 174 0.09 -6.47 13.38
N GLY A 175 0.22 -7.79 13.31
CA GLY A 175 -0.17 -8.69 14.40
C GLY A 175 0.74 -8.52 15.62
N SER A 176 2.05 -8.33 15.44
CA SER A 176 2.93 -8.01 16.57
C SER A 176 2.52 -6.69 17.24
N GLN A 177 2.17 -5.67 16.45
CA GLN A 177 1.71 -4.38 16.96
C GLN A 177 0.40 -4.52 17.75
N VAL A 178 -0.57 -5.28 17.23
CA VAL A 178 -1.82 -5.60 17.93
C VAL A 178 -1.54 -6.29 19.27
N TYR A 179 -0.62 -7.26 19.28
CA TYR A 179 -0.25 -8.00 20.49
C TYR A 179 0.44 -7.10 21.52
N GLU A 180 1.39 -6.26 21.09
CA GLU A 180 2.11 -5.37 21.98
C GLU A 180 1.19 -4.31 22.59
N THR A 181 0.32 -3.67 21.80
CA THR A 181 -0.68 -2.72 22.31
C THR A 181 -1.62 -3.39 23.31
N PHE A 182 -2.06 -4.62 23.04
CA PHE A 182 -2.90 -5.38 23.96
C PHE A 182 -2.18 -5.73 25.27
N SER A 183 -0.92 -6.15 25.18
CA SER A 183 -0.12 -6.61 26.32
C SER A 183 0.32 -5.43 27.20
N ALA A 184 0.70 -4.33 26.58
CA ALA A 184 1.12 -3.11 27.27
C ALA A 184 -0.07 -2.31 27.84
N LYS A 185 -1.31 -2.56 27.38
CA LYS A 185 -2.53 -1.82 27.78
C LYS A 185 -2.42 -0.31 27.57
N GLN A 186 -1.61 0.11 26.61
CA GLN A 186 -1.40 1.49 26.18
C GLN A 186 -1.14 1.51 24.67
N THR A 187 -1.44 2.64 24.03
CA THR A 187 -1.31 2.84 22.58
C THR A 187 0.10 3.30 22.17
N GLY A 188 0.88 3.84 23.11
CA GLY A 188 2.23 4.34 22.85
C GLY A 188 2.24 5.42 21.78
N ASN A 189 3.00 5.21 20.71
CA ASN A 189 3.11 6.15 19.59
C ASN A 189 2.13 5.86 18.43
N LEU A 190 1.10 5.04 18.66
CA LEU A 190 0.09 4.77 17.64
C LEU A 190 -0.65 6.06 17.27
N SER A 191 -0.67 6.40 15.98
CA SER A 191 -1.36 7.59 15.47
C SER A 191 -2.81 7.27 15.10
N ILE A 192 -3.78 7.96 15.68
CA ILE A 192 -5.20 7.81 15.32
C ILE A 192 -5.47 8.17 13.86
N VAL A 193 -4.78 9.17 13.33
CA VAL A 193 -4.91 9.60 11.93
C VAL A 193 -4.46 8.47 11.02
N THR A 194 -3.26 7.92 11.26
CA THR A 194 -2.71 6.81 10.48
C THR A 194 -3.59 5.56 10.58
N THR A 195 -4.06 5.25 11.78
CA THR A 195 -4.88 4.05 12.02
C THR A 195 -6.24 4.16 11.33
N SER A 196 -6.88 5.34 11.39
CA SER A 196 -8.12 5.63 10.66
C SER A 196 -7.93 5.52 9.15
N MET A 197 -6.84 6.08 8.62
CA MET A 197 -6.50 6.00 7.19
C MET A 197 -6.28 4.56 6.74
N ASN A 198 -5.65 3.72 7.57
CA ASN A 198 -5.45 2.29 7.25
C ASN A 198 -6.76 1.52 7.18
N VAL A 199 -7.72 1.81 8.07
CA VAL A 199 -9.07 1.21 8.03
C VAL A 199 -9.80 1.67 6.77
N ALA A 200 -9.85 2.98 6.50
CA ALA A 200 -10.52 3.53 5.33
C ALA A 200 -9.91 3.00 4.02
N GLY A 201 -8.57 3.00 3.91
CA GLY A 201 -7.86 2.46 2.76
C GLY A 201 -8.15 0.97 2.54
N SER A 202 -8.18 0.16 3.60
CA SER A 202 -8.52 -1.26 3.49
C SER A 202 -9.96 -1.48 3.05
N LEU A 203 -10.92 -0.69 3.54
CA LEU A 203 -12.31 -0.74 3.10
C LEU A 203 -12.46 -0.39 1.61
N ILE A 204 -11.81 0.69 1.17
CA ILE A 204 -11.81 1.06 -0.25
C ILE A 204 -11.19 -0.06 -1.08
N ARG A 205 -10.09 -0.68 -0.61
CA ARG A 205 -9.44 -1.80 -1.30
C ARG A 205 -10.33 -3.05 -1.38
N ILE A 206 -11.10 -3.35 -0.33
CA ILE A 206 -12.10 -4.43 -0.36
C ILE A 206 -13.16 -4.14 -1.44
N LEU A 207 -13.74 -2.93 -1.44
CA LEU A 207 -14.80 -2.55 -2.38
C LEU A 207 -14.31 -2.52 -3.83
N THR A 208 -13.13 -1.95 -4.06
CA THR A 208 -12.51 -1.91 -5.40
C THR A 208 -12.15 -3.31 -5.87
N THR A 209 -11.62 -4.18 -5.01
CA THR A 209 -11.28 -5.57 -5.39
C THR A 209 -12.51 -6.36 -5.83
N ILE A 210 -13.62 -6.26 -5.06
CA ILE A 210 -14.89 -6.93 -5.40
C ILE A 210 -15.39 -6.52 -6.78
N LYS A 211 -15.25 -5.24 -7.15
CA LYS A 211 -15.77 -4.73 -8.43
C LYS A 211 -14.80 -4.80 -9.61
N GLU A 212 -13.51 -4.63 -9.37
CA GLU A 212 -12.51 -4.52 -10.45
C GLU A 212 -11.86 -5.85 -10.81
N THR A 213 -11.79 -6.80 -9.87
CA THR A 213 -11.09 -8.08 -10.07
C THR A 213 -11.95 -9.29 -9.73
N GLY A 214 -12.78 -9.18 -8.68
CA GLY A 214 -13.48 -10.34 -8.11
C GLY A 214 -12.55 -11.41 -7.52
N ASP A 215 -11.25 -11.15 -7.42
CA ASP A 215 -10.25 -12.15 -7.06
C ASP A 215 -10.23 -12.42 -5.55
N MET A 216 -10.36 -13.70 -5.18
CA MET A 216 -10.46 -14.12 -3.78
C MET A 216 -9.14 -14.00 -3.02
N VAL A 217 -7.99 -14.12 -3.70
CA VAL A 217 -6.67 -14.07 -3.07
C VAL A 217 -6.33 -12.63 -2.67
N VAL A 218 -6.60 -11.67 -3.55
CA VAL A 218 -6.44 -10.25 -3.25
C VAL A 218 -7.44 -9.81 -2.19
N LEU A 219 -8.70 -10.26 -2.33
CA LEU A 219 -9.77 -9.93 -1.38
C LEU A 219 -9.45 -10.43 0.02
N SER A 220 -9.00 -11.68 0.18
CA SER A 220 -8.63 -12.22 1.49
C SER A 220 -7.46 -11.46 2.12
N GLY A 221 -6.50 -11.01 1.32
CA GLY A 221 -5.41 -10.14 1.77
C GLY A 221 -5.92 -8.82 2.34
N TYR A 222 -6.82 -8.14 1.63
CA TYR A 222 -7.38 -6.87 2.11
C TYR A 222 -8.35 -7.04 3.29
N LEU A 223 -9.11 -8.13 3.35
CA LEU A 223 -9.93 -8.47 4.52
C LEU A 223 -9.07 -8.69 5.76
N LEU A 224 -7.95 -9.41 5.62
CA LEU A 224 -7.01 -9.63 6.69
C LEU A 224 -6.36 -8.32 7.15
N SER A 225 -5.88 -7.52 6.19
CA SER A 225 -5.36 -6.16 6.42
C SER A 225 -6.35 -5.30 7.20
N GLY A 226 -7.59 -5.24 6.72
CA GLY A 226 -8.66 -4.43 7.28
C GLY A 226 -9.06 -4.88 8.68
N SER A 227 -9.12 -6.19 8.91
CA SER A 227 -9.42 -6.76 10.23
C SER A 227 -8.37 -6.35 11.27
N LEU A 228 -7.08 -6.50 10.94
CA LEU A 228 -5.99 -6.08 11.83
C LEU A 228 -6.01 -4.57 12.09
N SER A 229 -6.22 -3.76 11.03
CA SER A 229 -6.33 -2.31 11.18
C SER A 229 -7.52 -1.89 12.03
N LEU A 230 -8.66 -2.59 11.92
CA LEU A 230 -9.83 -2.35 12.75
C LEU A 230 -9.56 -2.70 14.22
N ILE A 231 -8.87 -3.82 14.48
CA ILE A 231 -8.46 -4.19 15.84
C ILE A 231 -7.56 -3.10 16.44
N MET A 232 -6.54 -2.64 15.69
CA MET A 232 -5.67 -1.55 16.15
C MET A 232 -6.46 -0.25 16.41
N PHE A 233 -7.44 0.06 15.56
CA PHE A 233 -8.30 1.23 15.73
C PHE A 233 -9.12 1.14 17.03
N ILE A 234 -9.72 -0.03 17.29
CA ILE A 234 -10.48 -0.28 18.53
C ILE A 234 -9.54 -0.18 19.74
N GLN A 235 -8.37 -0.83 19.68
CA GLN A 235 -7.37 -0.78 20.74
C GLN A 235 -6.89 0.64 21.04
N TYR A 236 -6.79 1.50 20.02
CA TYR A 236 -6.44 2.90 20.22
C TYR A 236 -7.41 3.57 21.20
N TRP A 237 -8.72 3.45 20.95
CA TRP A 237 -9.73 4.07 21.82
C TRP A 237 -9.83 3.39 23.18
N MET A 238 -9.72 2.06 23.23
CA MET A 238 -9.77 1.31 24.49
C MET A 238 -8.65 1.69 25.47
N TYR A 239 -7.45 2.01 24.97
CA TYR A 239 -6.27 2.26 25.81
C TYR A 239 -5.81 3.72 25.81
N LEU A 240 -6.60 4.64 25.25
CA LEU A 240 -6.28 6.06 25.17
C LEU A 240 -6.13 6.70 26.56
N GLU A 241 -7.05 6.39 27.47
CA GLU A 241 -7.04 6.91 28.84
C GLU A 241 -5.79 6.44 29.59
N ASN A 242 -5.51 5.13 29.57
CA ASN A 242 -4.31 4.54 30.16
C ASN A 242 -3.03 5.21 29.66
N THR A 243 -2.94 5.46 28.35
CA THR A 243 -1.77 6.09 27.73
C THR A 243 -1.60 7.54 28.20
N THR A 244 -2.72 8.27 28.33
CA THR A 244 -2.73 9.65 28.81
C THR A 244 -2.27 9.74 30.27
N GLU A 245 -2.74 8.84 31.13
CA GLU A 245 -2.33 8.78 32.53
C GLU A 245 -0.83 8.44 32.68
N MET A 246 -0.35 7.46 31.90
CA MET A 246 1.06 7.05 31.93
C MET A 246 2.00 8.17 31.48
N THR A 247 1.59 8.93 30.46
CA THR A 247 2.35 10.09 29.97
C THR A 247 2.44 11.17 31.04
N LYS A 248 1.30 11.51 31.68
CA LYS A 248 1.26 12.48 32.79
C LYS A 248 2.17 12.08 33.96
N LYS A 249 2.09 10.83 34.41
CA LYS A 249 2.94 10.30 35.49
C LYS A 249 4.43 10.40 35.15
N THR A 250 4.78 10.14 33.90
CA THR A 250 6.17 10.22 33.42
C THR A 250 6.69 11.66 33.42
N ASP A 251 5.87 12.62 32.98
CA ASP A 251 6.24 14.04 32.96
C ASP A 251 6.37 14.62 34.37
N GLU A 252 5.48 14.24 35.29
CA GLU A 252 5.57 14.61 36.71
C GLU A 252 6.84 14.05 37.37
N ALA A 253 7.23 12.82 37.05
CA ALA A 253 8.44 12.21 37.57
C ALA A 253 9.72 12.88 37.06
N LYS A 254 9.72 13.40 35.83
CA LYS A 254 10.83 14.19 35.28
C LYS A 254 10.96 15.54 35.99
N LYS A 255 9.85 16.26 36.17
CA LYS A 255 9.84 17.55 36.89
C LYS A 255 10.28 17.48 38.35
N LYS A 256 10.18 16.31 38.99
CA LYS A 256 10.68 16.09 40.37
C LYS A 256 12.17 15.76 40.44
N LYS A 257 12.81 15.48 39.31
CA LYS A 257 14.25 15.15 39.22
C LYS A 257 15.10 16.32 38.72
N GLU A 258 14.46 17.36 38.20
CA GLU A 258 15.06 18.68 37.88
C GLU A 258 14.99 19.59 39.11
#